data_AF-A0A2X7FXM3-F1
#
_entry.id   AF-A0A2X7FXM3-F1
#
_cell.length_a   1.000
_cell.length_b   1.000
_cell.length_c   1.000
_cell.angle_alpha   90.00
_cell.angle_beta   90.00
_cell.angle_gamma   90.00
#
_symmetry.space_group_name_H-M   'P 1'
#
loop_
_entity.id
_entity.type
_entity.pdbx_description
1 polymer ?
#
loop_
_entity_poly.entity_id
_entity_poly.type
_entity_poly.pdbx_seq_one_letter_code
_entity_poly.pdbx_strand_id
1 'polypeptide(L)' 'MRSVGMLTNLNYEAMKTLLGERIMDRMTMNGGRWVSFNWESWRPNVGQPGIEK' A
#
# COMPACT_ATOMS: atom_id res chain seq x y z
N MET A 1 8.64 -19.00 9.12
CA MET A 1 7.68 -17.87 9.16
C MET A 1 7.65 -17.27 7.76
N ARG A 2 6.47 -17.09 7.14
CA ARG A 2 6.39 -16.47 5.81
C ARG A 2 6.11 -14.98 5.99
N SER A 3 6.92 -14.14 5.34
CA SER A 3 6.68 -12.70 5.32
C SER A 3 5.43 -12.42 4.50
N VAL A 4 4.53 -11.63 5.06
CA VAL A 4 3.32 -11.13 4.39
C VAL A 4 3.41 -9.63 4.25
N GLY A 5 2.92 -9.09 3.15
CA GLY A 5 2.90 -7.66 2.87
C GLY A 5 1.69 -7.29 2.04
N MET A 6 1.26 -6.04 2.14
CA MET A 6 0.10 -5.52 1.42
C MET A 6 0.42 -4.15 0.86
N LEU A 7 0.02 -3.92 -0.38
CA LEU A 7 0.01 -2.61 -1.01
C LEU A 7 -1.45 -2.20 -1.16
N THR A 8 -1.80 -1.05 -0.61
CA THR A 8 -3.17 -0.54 -0.62
C THR A 8 -3.15 0.96 -0.90
N ASN A 9 -4.17 1.44 -1.59
CA ASN A 9 -4.42 2.87 -1.78
C ASN A 9 -5.30 3.45 -0.66
N LEU A 10 -5.66 2.64 0.34
CA LEU A 10 -6.51 3.04 1.45
C LEU A 10 -5.67 3.44 2.66
N ASN A 11 -6.17 4.41 3.41
CA ASN A 11 -5.57 4.81 4.68
C ASN A 11 -5.79 3.73 5.76
N TYR A 12 -5.09 3.88 6.89
CA TYR A 12 -5.15 2.91 7.99
C TYR A 12 -6.57 2.70 8.54
N GLU A 13 -7.39 3.75 8.64
CA GLU A 13 -8.75 3.66 9.19
C GLU A 13 -9.73 2.94 8.24
N ALA A 14 -9.65 3.22 6.94
CA ALA A 14 -10.43 2.52 5.92
C ALA A 14 -10.01 1.05 5.85
N MET A 15 -8.71 0.76 5.97
CA MET A 15 -8.19 -0.61 6.04
C MET A 15 -8.68 -1.36 7.28
N LYS A 16 -8.68 -0.69 8.45
CA LYS A 16 -9.20 -1.24 9.70
C LYS A 16 -10.70 -1.54 9.62
N THR A 17 -11.46 -0.70 8.93
CA THR A 17 -12.90 -0.91 8.70
C THR A 17 -13.16 -2.09 7.75
N LEU A 18 -12.36 -2.21 6.69
CA LEU A 18 -12.52 -3.25 5.68
C LEU A 18 -12.06 -4.64 6.15
N LEU A 19 -10.86 -4.72 6.75
CA LEU A 19 -10.23 -5.98 7.15
C LEU A 19 -10.46 -6.36 8.61
N GLY A 20 -10.89 -5.40 9.43
CA GLY A 20 -11.06 -5.57 10.86
C GLY A 20 -9.77 -5.44 11.67
N GLU A 21 -9.93 -5.15 12.96
CA GLU A 21 -8.80 -4.85 13.86
C GLU A 21 -7.81 -6.00 14.00
N ARG A 22 -8.31 -7.24 13.99
CA ARG A 22 -7.50 -8.44 14.21
C ARG A 22 -6.54 -8.72 13.06
N ILE A 23 -6.91 -8.42 11.83
CA ILE A 23 -6.01 -8.60 10.67
C ILE A 23 -4.91 -7.53 10.74
N MET A 24 -5.26 -6.29 11.07
CA MET A 24 -4.30 -5.20 11.24
C MET A 24 -3.30 -5.50 12.35
N ASP A 25 -3.76 -6.01 13.51
CA ASP A 25 -2.91 -6.43 14.63
C ASP A 25 -1.91 -7.52 14.22
N ARG A 26 -2.35 -8.53 13.45
CA ARG A 26 -1.46 -9.59 12.95
C ARG A 26 -0.45 -9.10 11.93
N MET A 27 -0.82 -8.10 11.12
CA MET A 27 0.07 -7.51 10.14
C MET A 27 1.17 -6.65 10.77
N THR A 28 0.94 -6.04 11.93
CA THR A 28 1.94 -5.24 12.65
C THR A 28 2.74 -6.06 13.67
N MET A 29 2.21 -7.21 14.10
CA MET A 29 2.88 -8.13 15.03
C MET A 29 4.27 -8.55 14.54
N ASN A 30 5.25 -8.57 15.45
CA ASN A 30 6.65 -8.95 15.18
C ASN A 30 7.39 -8.06 14.16
N GLY A 31 7.10 -6.75 14.16
CA GLY A 31 7.86 -5.77 13.38
C GLY A 31 7.29 -5.46 12.01
N GLY A 32 6.00 -5.74 11.80
CA GLY A 32 5.30 -5.26 10.61
C GLY A 32 5.23 -3.75 10.59
N ARG A 33 5.73 -3.14 9.50
CA ARG A 33 5.81 -1.68 9.37
C ARG A 33 4.73 -1.17 8.43
N TRP A 34 3.96 -0.18 8.91
CA TRP A 34 3.10 0.62 8.07
C TRP A 34 3.92 1.73 7.40
N VAL A 35 3.86 1.83 6.08
CA VAL A 35 4.54 2.87 5.30
C VAL A 35 3.50 3.54 4.40
N SER A 36 3.32 4.85 4.60
CA SER A 36 2.44 5.66 3.75
C SER A 36 3.25 6.31 2.63
N PHE A 37 2.81 6.14 1.39
CA PHE A 37 3.39 6.80 0.23
C PHE A 37 2.57 8.05 -0.12
N ASN A 38 3.12 9.23 0.17
CA ASN A 38 2.45 10.52 -0.07
C ASN A 38 3.00 11.22 -1.32
N TRP A 39 3.50 10.46 -2.30
CA TRP A 39 4.07 11.01 -3.53
C TRP A 39 3.03 11.09 -4.63
N GLU A 40 3.21 12.04 -5.55
CA GLU A 40 2.43 12.11 -6.77
C GLU A 40 2.73 10.91 -7.69
N SER A 41 1.77 10.58 -8.56
CA SER A 41 1.92 9.48 -9.52
C SER A 41 3.16 9.69 -10.39
N TRP A 42 4.01 8.67 -10.47
CA TRP A 42 5.18 8.70 -11.35
C TRP A 42 4.83 8.52 -12.84
N ARG A 43 3.59 8.12 -13.16
CA ARG A 43 3.16 7.79 -14.54
C ARG A 43 3.42 8.90 -15.58
N PRO A 44 3.26 10.21 -15.29
CA PRO A 44 3.58 11.28 -16.25
C PRO A 44 5.05 11.32 -16.69
N ASN A 45 5.97 10.82 -15.85
CA ASN A 45 7.40 10.76 -16.15
C ASN A 45 7.81 9.49 -16.90
N VAL A 46 6.87 8.56 -17.09
CA VAL A 46 7.06 7.38 -17.93
C VAL A 46 6.52 7.75 -19.30
N GLY A 47 7.41 8.09 -20.24
CA GLY A 47 7.02 8.31 -21.63
C GLY A 47 6.21 7.10 -22.10
N GLN A 48 4.95 7.31 -22.49
CA GLN A 48 4.10 6.21 -22.92
C GLN A 48 4.72 5.59 -24.18
N PRO A 49 5.18 4.32 -24.15
CA PRO A 49 5.64 3.67 -25.36
C PRO A 49 4.41 3.42 -26.24
N GLY A 50 4.10 4.36 -27.14
CA GLY A 50 2.97 4.26 -28.06
C GLY A 50 2.25 5.57 -28.40
N ILE A 51 2.59 6.70 -27.78
CA ILE A 51 2.14 8.01 -28.27
C ILE A 51 3.36 8.68 -28.91
N GLU A 52 3.55 8.46 -30.21
CA GLU A 52 4.39 9.32 -31.04
C GLU A 52 3.88 10.76 -30.92
N LYS A 53 4.81 11.71 -30.79
CA LYS A 53 4.52 13.14 -30.79
C LYS A 53 4.12 13.61 -32.18
#